data_AF-T2C6M7-F1
#
_entry.id   AF-T2C6M7-F1
#
_cell.length_a   1.000
_cell.length_b   1.000
_cell.length_c   1.000
_cell.angle_alpha   90.00
_cell.angle_beta   90.00
_cell.angle_gamma   90.00
#
_symmetry.space_group_name_H-M   'P 1'
#
loop_
_entity.id
_entity.type
_entity.pdbx_description
1 polymer ?
#
loop_
_entity_poly.entity_id
_entity_poly.type
_entity_poly.pdbx_seq_one_letter_code
_entity_poly.pdbx_strand_id
1 'polypeptide(L)'
;ALNDPVCLKLAEDRWWISIADSDLLYWVKGIANGYRLDVLVDEPDISPLAVQGPQAEELLVRVFGERIRDIRFFRFDMFDFQGREMAIARSGYSKQGGFEIYV
;
A
#
# COMPACT_ATOMS: atom_id res chain seq x y z
N ALA A 1 -10.35 19.91 -0.65
CA ALA A 1 -10.56 18.51 -0.24
C ALA A 1 -9.30 18.07 0.50
N LEU A 2 -9.40 17.19 1.50
CA LEU A 2 -8.26 16.78 2.33
C LEU A 2 -7.33 15.81 1.57
N ASN A 3 -7.85 14.68 1.11
CA ASN A 3 -7.14 13.69 0.28
C ASN A 3 -8.13 12.61 -0.20
N ASP A 4 -7.70 11.73 -1.12
CA ASP A 4 -8.40 10.52 -1.58
C ASP A 4 -7.52 9.26 -1.42
N PRO A 5 -7.23 8.85 -0.17
CA PRO A 5 -6.21 7.86 0.11
C PRO A 5 -6.63 6.44 -0.27
N VAL A 6 -5.65 5.60 -0.59
CA VAL A 6 -5.79 4.14 -0.61
C VAL A 6 -5.28 3.59 0.72
N CYS A 7 -6.03 2.66 1.31
CA CYS A 7 -5.70 2.05 2.60
C CYS A 7 -5.44 0.55 2.47
N LEU A 8 -4.38 0.07 3.12
CA LEU A 8 -4.06 -1.36 3.26
C LEU A 8 -4.35 -1.78 4.69
N LYS A 9 -5.28 -2.73 4.88
CA LYS A 9 -5.53 -3.36 6.19
C LYS A 9 -4.61 -4.57 6.36
N LEU A 10 -3.49 -4.37 7.05
CA LEU A 10 -2.44 -5.37 7.24
C LEU A 10 -2.80 -6.40 8.31
N ALA A 11 -3.52 -5.98 9.34
CA ALA A 11 -4.02 -6.80 10.42
C ALA A 11 -5.37 -6.27 10.91
N GLU A 12 -5.97 -6.90 11.92
CA GLU A 12 -7.23 -6.41 12.50
C GLU A 12 -7.11 -5.01 13.09
N ASP A 13 -5.93 -4.64 13.57
CA ASP A 13 -5.58 -3.43 14.31
C ASP A 13 -4.48 -2.58 13.62
N ARG A 14 -4.10 -2.93 12.38
CA ARG A 14 -3.01 -2.24 11.65
C ARG A 14 -3.40 -1.89 10.24
N TRP A 15 -3.19 -0.62 9.90
CA TRP A 15 -3.43 -0.07 8.57
C TRP A 15 -2.26 0.78 8.10
N TRP A 16 -2.00 0.75 6.79
CA TRP A 16 -1.27 1.81 6.09
C TRP A 16 -2.24 2.64 5.27
N ILE A 17 -1.99 3.94 5.21
CA ILE A 17 -2.80 4.92 4.49
C ILE A 17 -1.85 5.68 3.56
N SER A 18 -2.04 5.53 2.25
CA SER A 18 -1.28 6.31 1.27
C SER A 18 -1.81 7.75 1.26
N ILE A 19 -0.99 8.69 1.72
CA ILE A 19 -1.34 10.12 1.80
C ILE A 19 -0.64 10.90 0.68
N ALA A 20 -1.26 11.94 0.13
CA ALA A 20 -0.61 12.82 -0.84
C ALA A 20 0.21 13.95 -0.19
N ASP A 21 -0.08 14.27 1.07
CA ASP A 21 0.57 15.33 1.85
C ASP A 21 0.40 15.11 3.37
N SER A 22 1.03 15.97 4.16
CA SER A 22 0.97 15.93 5.62
C SER A 22 -0.38 16.35 6.21
N ASP A 23 -1.28 16.97 5.46
CA ASP A 23 -2.54 17.49 5.99
C ASP A 23 -3.42 16.33 6.47
N LEU A 24 -3.47 15.23 5.70
CA LEU A 24 -4.18 14.02 6.11
C LEU A 24 -3.55 13.38 7.35
N LEU A 25 -2.21 13.34 7.46
CA LEU A 25 -1.53 12.84 8.66
C LEU A 25 -1.92 13.63 9.91
N TYR A 26 -1.91 14.96 9.83
CA TYR A 26 -2.31 15.82 10.96
C TYR A 26 -3.80 15.69 11.28
N TRP A 27 -4.65 15.53 10.27
CA TRP A 27 -6.07 15.28 10.49
C TRP A 27 -6.32 13.97 11.25
N VAL A 28 -5.68 12.86 10.85
CA VAL A 28 -5.79 11.56 11.55
C VAL A 28 -5.30 11.68 12.99
N LYS A 29 -4.15 12.33 13.22
CA LYS A 29 -3.63 12.60 14.58
C LYS A 29 -4.62 13.42 15.42
N GLY A 30 -5.26 14.42 14.83
CA GLY A 30 -6.28 15.24 15.48
C GLY A 30 -7.51 14.43 15.91
N ILE A 31 -8.02 13.54 15.05
CA ILE A 31 -9.12 12.63 15.38
C ILE A 31 -8.74 11.67 16.51
N ALA A 32 -7.58 11.01 16.40
CA ALA A 32 -7.09 10.09 17.42
C ALA A 32 -6.99 10.77 18.80
N ASN A 33 -6.43 11.99 18.85
CA ASN A 33 -6.30 12.74 20.08
C ASN A 33 -7.67 13.24 20.62
N GLY A 34 -8.51 13.80 19.75
CA GLY A 34 -9.81 14.36 20.14
C GLY A 34 -10.78 13.33 20.71
N TYR A 35 -10.75 12.10 20.18
CA TYR A 35 -11.54 10.98 20.67
C TYR A 35 -10.82 10.11 21.72
N ARG A 36 -9.56 10.44 22.07
CA ARG A 36 -8.72 9.66 23.01
C ARG A 36 -8.63 8.19 22.61
N LEU A 37 -8.44 7.94 21.32
CA LEU A 37 -8.26 6.59 20.80
C LEU A 37 -6.88 6.05 21.21
N ASP A 38 -6.83 4.77 21.59
CA ASP A 38 -5.59 4.05 21.83
C ASP A 38 -5.00 3.56 20.51
N VAL A 39 -4.33 4.46 19.78
CA VAL A 39 -3.76 4.17 18.46
C VAL A 39 -2.47 4.97 18.25
N LEU A 40 -1.47 4.32 17.66
CA LEU A 40 -0.25 4.98 17.18
C LEU A 40 -0.46 5.47 15.74
N VAL A 41 -0.12 6.74 15.49
CA VAL A 41 -0.18 7.34 14.16
C VAL A 41 1.17 7.95 13.82
N ASP A 42 1.93 7.26 12.97
CA ASP A 42 3.26 7.67 12.51
C ASP A 42 3.42 7.44 11.00
N GLU A 43 4.54 7.92 10.47
CA GLU A 43 4.98 7.65 9.11
C GLU A 43 5.97 6.48 9.16
N PRO A 44 5.60 5.30 8.63
CA PRO A 44 6.50 4.14 8.66
C PRO A 44 7.66 4.33 7.67
N ASP A 45 8.78 3.64 7.91
CA ASP A 45 9.92 3.60 6.98
C ASP A 45 9.60 2.70 5.78
N ILE A 46 8.67 3.16 4.94
CA ILE A 46 8.11 2.43 3.81
C ILE A 46 7.95 3.37 2.64
N SER A 47 8.41 2.94 1.47
CA SER A 47 8.27 3.70 0.23
C SER A 47 7.50 2.90 -0.82
N PRO A 48 6.41 3.43 -1.41
CA PRO A 48 5.72 2.75 -2.48
C PRO A 48 6.49 2.87 -3.80
N LEU A 49 6.72 1.74 -4.46
CA LEU A 49 7.25 1.63 -5.83
C LEU A 49 6.13 1.17 -6.78
N ALA A 50 5.71 2.05 -7.68
CA ALA A 50 4.71 1.72 -8.69
C ALA A 50 5.35 1.06 -9.92
N VAL A 51 4.85 -0.12 -10.29
CA VAL A 51 5.21 -0.83 -11.53
C VAL A 51 3.97 -0.93 -12.40
N GLN A 52 3.95 -0.18 -13.50
CA GLN A 52 2.74 0.12 -14.26
C GLN A 52 2.94 -0.15 -15.76
N GLY A 53 1.87 -0.55 -16.45
CA GLY A 53 1.87 -0.80 -17.89
C GLY A 53 1.63 -2.26 -18.30
N PRO A 54 1.55 -2.55 -19.61
CA PRO A 54 1.07 -3.83 -20.14
C PRO A 54 1.97 -5.02 -19.79
N GLN A 55 3.23 -4.76 -19.42
CA GLN A 55 4.21 -5.79 -19.06
C GLN A 55 4.45 -5.87 -17.55
N ALA A 56 3.72 -5.11 -16.73
CA ALA A 56 3.93 -5.05 -15.28
C ALA A 56 3.71 -6.42 -14.61
N GLU A 57 2.63 -7.12 -14.97
CA GLU A 57 2.34 -8.46 -14.41
C GLU A 57 3.45 -9.45 -14.76
N GLU A 58 3.87 -9.51 -16.02
CA GLU A 58 4.94 -10.41 -16.46
C GLU A 58 6.30 -10.06 -15.86
N LEU A 59 6.56 -8.78 -15.58
CA LEU A 59 7.74 -8.36 -14.82
C LEU A 59 7.67 -8.85 -13.37
N LEU A 60 6.56 -8.64 -12.67
CA LEU A 60 6.44 -9.06 -11.29
C LEU A 60 6.44 -10.58 -11.15
N VAL A 61 5.83 -11.33 -12.06
CA VAL A 61 5.90 -12.80 -12.06
C VAL A 61 7.33 -13.32 -12.16
N ARG A 62 8.18 -12.67 -12.97
CA ARG A 62 9.62 -13.04 -13.07
C ARG A 62 10.39 -12.81 -11.78
N VAL A 63 9.94 -11.89 -10.93
CA VAL A 63 10.64 -11.48 -9.70
C VAL A 63 10.08 -12.21 -8.47
N PHE A 64 8.76 -12.31 -8.36
CA PHE A 64 8.04 -12.79 -7.17
C PHE A 64 7.27 -14.10 -7.40
N GLY A 65 7.26 -14.61 -8.64
CA GLY A 65 6.61 -15.86 -9.02
C GLY A 65 5.14 -15.73 -9.43
N GLU A 66 4.56 -16.88 -9.78
CA GLU A 66 3.22 -17.01 -10.38
C GLU A 66 2.07 -16.49 -9.50
N ARG A 67 2.22 -16.55 -8.17
CA ARG A 67 1.21 -16.10 -7.21
C ARG A 67 0.84 -14.61 -7.35
N ILE A 68 1.67 -13.80 -8.01
CA ILE A 68 1.33 -12.40 -8.36
C ILE A 68 -0.01 -12.31 -9.11
N ARG A 69 -0.30 -13.29 -9.98
CA ARG A 69 -1.53 -13.29 -10.81
C ARG A 69 -2.80 -13.46 -9.97
N ASP A 70 -2.69 -14.04 -8.77
CA ASP A 70 -3.82 -14.26 -7.86
C ASP A 70 -4.29 -12.99 -7.16
N ILE A 71 -3.44 -11.94 -7.14
CA ILE A 71 -3.79 -10.65 -6.56
C ILE A 71 -4.87 -10.00 -7.45
N ARG A 72 -6.09 -9.91 -6.90
CA ARG A 72 -7.21 -9.23 -7.56
C ARG A 72 -7.09 -7.72 -7.45
N PHE A 73 -7.76 -7.01 -8.34
CA PHE A 73 -7.82 -5.54 -8.33
C PHE A 73 -8.21 -5.00 -6.94
N PHE A 74 -7.47 -4.00 -6.45
CA PHE A 74 -7.60 -3.43 -5.09
C PHE A 74 -7.46 -4.46 -3.96
N ARG A 75 -6.65 -5.49 -4.19
CA ARG A 75 -6.15 -6.38 -3.14
C ARG A 75 -4.63 -6.34 -3.10
N PHE A 76 -4.09 -6.84 -2.00
CA PHE A 76 -2.67 -7.05 -1.83
C PHE A 76 -2.42 -8.43 -1.20
N ASP A 77 -1.19 -8.90 -1.31
CA ASP A 77 -0.68 -10.08 -0.61
C ASP A 77 0.80 -9.85 -0.25
N MET A 78 1.33 -10.64 0.68
CA MET A 78 2.70 -10.52 1.18
C MET A 78 3.62 -11.45 0.41
N PHE A 79 4.76 -10.95 -0.08
CA PHE A 79 5.76 -11.73 -0.82
C PHE A 79 7.13 -11.59 -0.20
N ASP A 80 7.90 -12.69 -0.21
CA ASP A 80 9.32 -12.62 0.14
C ASP A 80 10.13 -12.11 -1.06
N PHE A 81 11.04 -11.19 -0.79
CA PHE A 81 12.12 -10.83 -1.70
C PHE A 81 13.42 -10.71 -0.93
N GLN A 82 14.33 -11.66 -1.16
CA GLN A 82 15.64 -11.71 -0.52
C GLN A 82 15.56 -11.74 1.02
N GLY A 83 14.58 -12.44 1.58
CA GLY A 83 14.38 -12.53 3.03
C GLY A 83 13.65 -11.35 3.66
N ARG A 84 13.14 -10.41 2.86
CA ARG A 84 12.29 -9.30 3.31
C ARG A 84 10.87 -9.50 2.82
N GLU A 85 9.92 -9.48 3.75
CA GLU A 85 8.50 -9.53 3.43
C GLU A 85 8.03 -8.17 2.93
N MET A 86 7.39 -8.14 1.76
CA MET A 86 6.90 -6.93 1.09
C MET A 86 5.42 -7.08 0.78
N ALA A 87 4.64 -6.04 1.06
CA ALA A 87 3.25 -5.98 0.59
C ALA A 87 3.26 -5.59 -0.90
N ILE A 88 2.51 -6.33 -1.72
CA ILE A 88 2.34 -6.02 -3.14
C ILE A 88 0.84 -5.88 -3.41
N ALA A 89 0.41 -4.69 -3.80
CA ALA A 89 -0.97 -4.38 -4.13
C ALA A 89 -1.18 -4.31 -5.65
N ARG A 90 -2.31 -4.84 -6.13
CA ARG A 90 -2.75 -4.61 -7.51
C ARG A 90 -3.59 -3.35 -7.59
N SER A 91 -2.88 -2.24 -7.68
CA SER A 91 -3.38 -0.88 -7.77
C SER A 91 -2.54 -0.08 -8.77
N GLY A 92 -3.00 1.12 -9.11
CA GLY A 92 -2.26 1.98 -10.02
C GLY A 92 -3.08 3.13 -10.54
N TYR A 93 -2.40 4.25 -10.75
CA TYR A 93 -2.99 5.43 -11.38
C TYR A 93 -2.94 5.36 -12.91
N SER A 94 -2.06 4.51 -13.46
CA SER A 94 -1.98 4.31 -14.91
C SER A 94 -3.22 3.54 -15.36
N LYS A 95 -3.94 4.04 -16.38
CA LYS A 95 -5.11 3.35 -16.96
C LYS A 95 -4.79 1.98 -17.57
N GLN A 96 -3.53 1.56 -17.54
CA GLN A 96 -3.03 0.32 -18.12
C GLN A 96 -2.87 -0.79 -17.07
N GLY A 97 -3.19 -0.51 -15.80
CA GLY A 97 -3.01 -1.43 -14.69
C GLY A 97 -1.56 -1.55 -14.25
N GLY A 98 -1.36 -2.25 -13.15
CA GLY A 98 -0.05 -2.43 -12.55
C GLY A 98 -0.17 -2.85 -11.10
N PHE A 99 0.94 -2.67 -10.40
CA PHE A 99 1.10 -3.01 -9.01
C PHE A 99 1.84 -1.89 -8.27
N GLU A 100 1.67 -1.85 -6.95
CA GLU A 100 2.45 -1.05 -6.02
C GLU A 100 3.14 -1.99 -5.04
N ILE A 101 4.47 -1.85 -4.92
CA ILE A 101 5.30 -2.62 -3.99
C ILE A 101 5.63 -1.69 -2.83
N TYR A 102 5.31 -2.08 -1.61
CA TYR A 102 5.64 -1.33 -0.40
C TYR A 102 6.97 -1.87 0.14
N VAL A 103 8.07 -1.16 -0.16
CA VAL A 103 9.44 -1.56 0.23
C VAL A 103 9.85 -1.01 1.58
#